data_AF-A0A0J9C8S2-F1
#
_entry.id   AF-A0A0J9C8S2-F1
#
_cell.length_a   1.000
_cell.length_b   1.000
_cell.length_c   1.000
_cell.angle_alpha   90.00
_cell.angle_beta   90.00
_cell.angle_gamma   90.00
#
_symmetry.space_group_name_H-M   'P 1'
#
loop_
_entity.id
_entity.type
_entity.pdbx_description
1 polymer ?
#
loop_
_entity_poly.entity_id
_entity_poly.type
_entity_poly.pdbx_seq_one_letter_code
_entity_poly.pdbx_strand_id
1 'polypeptide(L)'
;MKKLAVRNIRLCTKDCLCLYVCPTGATNTENSIIDPDKCIGCGVCADSCPSGAISMVPLEYPPQQPKSEAVVKAMRALAESKAEQESAARSLAARGGDPVLVQLAEAMEKSNRLMAEDILREAGYMLPQSRNARRFLQSLLDNPPGEDFPGESVRRLLDMIHCNEVQ
;
A
#
# COMPACT_ATOMS: atom_id res chain seq x y z
N MET A 1 4.96 -12.73 18.45
CA MET A 1 4.04 -12.12 17.47
C MET A 1 3.40 -13.23 16.65
N LYS A 2 2.07 -13.35 16.65
CA LYS A 2 1.37 -14.36 15.84
C LYS A 2 1.65 -14.09 14.36
N LYS A 3 2.08 -15.11 13.62
CA LYS A 3 2.33 -15.02 12.18
C LYS A 3 1.40 -15.95 11.42
N LEU A 4 1.04 -15.57 10.21
CA LEU A 4 0.28 -16.38 9.26
C LEU A 4 1.08 -16.56 7.97
N ALA A 5 0.87 -17.69 7.31
CA ALA A 5 1.44 -17.92 6.00
C ALA A 5 0.59 -17.21 4.93
N VAL A 6 1.24 -16.52 3.99
CA VAL A 6 0.59 -15.87 2.85
C VAL A 6 1.29 -16.31 1.57
N ARG A 7 0.51 -16.59 0.52
CA ARG A 7 1.00 -17.06 -0.77
C ARG A 7 1.01 -15.91 -1.79
N ASN A 8 2.18 -15.66 -2.39
CA ASN A 8 2.32 -14.80 -3.56
C ASN A 8 2.05 -15.61 -4.83
N ILE A 9 0.88 -15.40 -5.43
CA ILE A 9 0.46 -16.14 -6.63
C ILE A 9 1.37 -15.89 -7.84
N ARG A 10 2.09 -14.77 -7.90
CA ARG A 10 3.02 -14.47 -9.00
C ARG A 10 4.30 -15.29 -8.94
N LEU A 11 4.66 -15.79 -7.75
CA LEU A 11 5.82 -16.65 -7.53
C LEU A 11 5.44 -18.14 -7.52
N CYS A 12 4.16 -18.47 -7.37
CA CYS A 12 3.70 -19.85 -7.24
C CYS A 12 3.84 -20.64 -8.55
N THR A 13 4.72 -21.63 -8.54
CA THR A 13 4.99 -22.57 -9.65
C THR A 13 4.11 -23.81 -9.67
N LYS A 14 3.22 -23.97 -8.68
CA LYS A 14 2.33 -25.14 -8.49
C LYS A 14 3.02 -26.49 -8.27
N ASP A 15 4.19 -26.50 -7.62
CA ASP A 15 4.79 -27.75 -7.10
C ASP A 15 3.95 -28.39 -5.98
N CYS A 16 3.08 -27.60 -5.34
CA CYS A 16 2.08 -28.02 -4.36
C CYS A 16 2.63 -28.75 -3.10
N LEU A 17 3.94 -28.72 -2.84
CA LEU A 17 4.52 -29.32 -1.62
C LEU A 17 3.90 -28.76 -0.33
N CYS A 18 3.55 -27.47 -0.33
CA CYS A 18 2.84 -26.81 0.76
C CYS A 18 1.53 -27.52 1.17
N LEU A 19 0.84 -28.22 0.26
CA LEU A 19 -0.37 -29.00 0.54
C LEU A 19 -0.08 -30.21 1.43
N TYR A 20 1.03 -30.91 1.17
CA TYR A 20 1.39 -32.14 1.86
C TYR A 20 2.04 -31.89 3.23
N VAL A 21 2.72 -30.76 3.39
CA VAL A 21 3.42 -30.45 4.65
C VAL A 21 2.60 -29.65 5.65
N CYS A 22 1.42 -29.15 5.26
CA CYS A 22 0.58 -28.37 6.16
C CYS A 22 -0.23 -29.28 7.09
N PRO A 23 0.01 -29.27 8.41
CA PRO A 23 -0.65 -30.20 9.34
C PRO A 23 -2.14 -29.91 9.53
N THR A 24 -2.61 -28.71 9.16
CA THR A 24 -4.01 -28.28 9.34
C THR A 24 -4.79 -28.16 8.03
N GLY A 25 -4.14 -28.43 6.89
CA GLY A 25 -4.74 -28.24 5.57
C GLY A 25 -5.02 -26.77 5.21
N ALA A 26 -4.40 -25.80 5.88
CA ALA A 26 -4.59 -24.37 5.61
C ALA A 26 -4.09 -23.93 4.21
N THR A 27 -3.19 -24.69 3.60
CA THR A 27 -2.50 -24.36 2.34
C THR A 27 -3.20 -24.90 1.09
N ASN A 28 -4.51 -25.17 1.15
CA ASN A 28 -5.28 -25.59 -0.03
C ASN A 28 -5.01 -24.64 -1.23
N THR A 29 -4.98 -25.20 -2.43
CA THR A 29 -4.63 -24.50 -3.67
C THR A 29 -5.84 -24.18 -4.53
N GLU A 30 -7.04 -24.66 -4.20
CA GLU A 30 -8.26 -24.47 -5.01
C GLU A 30 -8.56 -22.99 -5.28
N ASN A 31 -8.47 -22.14 -4.27
CA ASN A 31 -8.63 -20.68 -4.39
C ASN A 31 -7.29 -19.92 -4.27
N SER A 32 -6.16 -20.65 -4.25
CA SER A 32 -4.80 -20.12 -4.06
C SER A 32 -4.56 -19.31 -2.77
N ILE A 33 -5.55 -19.19 -1.88
CA ILE A 33 -5.48 -18.43 -0.62
C ILE A 33 -5.18 -19.40 0.52
N ILE A 34 -4.25 -19.03 1.40
CA ILE A 34 -4.01 -19.77 2.64
C ILE A 34 -5.11 -19.38 3.63
N ASP A 35 -5.79 -20.38 4.17
CA ASP A 35 -6.88 -20.20 5.14
C ASP A 35 -6.32 -19.69 6.48
N PRO A 36 -6.63 -18.42 6.87
CA PRO A 36 -6.09 -17.84 8.10
C PRO A 36 -6.68 -18.47 9.37
N ASP A 37 -7.87 -19.07 9.30
CA ASP A 37 -8.55 -19.68 10.44
C ASP A 37 -7.94 -21.04 10.79
N LYS A 38 -7.43 -21.75 9.77
CA LYS A 38 -6.71 -23.03 9.93
C LYS A 38 -5.20 -22.86 10.13
N CYS A 39 -4.65 -21.71 9.77
CA CYS A 39 -3.20 -21.49 9.82
C CYS A 39 -2.74 -21.26 11.28
N ILE A 40 -1.96 -22.22 11.80
CA ILE A 40 -1.38 -22.14 13.15
C ILE A 40 -0.03 -21.40 13.20
N GLY A 41 0.43 -20.86 12.07
CA GLY A 41 1.67 -20.07 12.03
C GLY A 41 2.98 -20.87 12.15
N CYS A 42 2.96 -22.18 11.87
CA CYS A 42 4.13 -23.06 12.06
C CYS A 42 5.29 -22.87 11.06
N GLY A 43 5.05 -22.29 9.88
CA GLY A 43 6.10 -21.98 8.91
C GLY A 43 6.52 -23.11 7.95
N VAL A 44 6.17 -24.37 8.21
CA VAL A 44 6.61 -25.53 7.42
C VAL A 44 6.33 -25.39 5.91
N CYS A 45 5.15 -24.84 5.57
CA CYS A 45 4.81 -24.59 4.16
C CYS A 45 5.70 -23.53 3.48
N ALA A 46 6.14 -22.52 4.21
CA ALA A 46 7.08 -21.52 3.71
C ALA A 46 8.46 -22.14 3.47
N ASP A 47 8.97 -22.90 4.44
CA ASP A 47 10.28 -23.56 4.36
C ASP A 47 10.33 -24.60 3.23
N SER A 48 9.21 -25.29 2.98
CA SER A 48 9.11 -26.30 1.93
C SER A 48 8.95 -25.74 0.51
N CYS A 49 8.55 -24.47 0.35
CA CYS A 49 8.11 -23.97 -0.95
C CYS A 49 9.32 -23.76 -1.90
N PRO A 50 9.46 -24.55 -2.99
CA PRO A 50 10.65 -24.48 -3.84
C PRO A 50 10.82 -23.13 -4.54
N SER A 51 9.69 -22.51 -4.91
CA SER A 51 9.65 -21.19 -5.55
C SER A 51 9.69 -20.01 -4.57
N GLY A 52 9.75 -20.26 -3.26
CA GLY A 52 9.71 -19.19 -2.25
C GLY A 52 8.42 -18.37 -2.28
N ALA A 53 7.33 -18.95 -2.79
CA ALA A 53 6.06 -18.25 -2.99
C ALA A 53 5.29 -18.00 -1.68
N ILE A 54 5.70 -18.57 -0.55
CA ILE A 54 5.00 -18.45 0.73
C ILE A 54 5.88 -17.70 1.73
N SER A 55 5.31 -16.71 2.40
CA SER A 55 5.97 -15.91 3.43
C SER A 55 5.20 -15.93 4.74
N MET A 56 5.92 -15.89 5.87
CA MET A 56 5.34 -15.78 7.20
C MET A 56 5.23 -14.31 7.61
N VAL A 57 4.02 -13.77 7.58
CA VAL A 57 3.74 -12.36 7.91
C VAL A 57 3.12 -12.24 9.31
N PRO A 58 3.35 -11.15 10.05
CA PRO A 58 2.57 -10.87 11.24
C PRO A 58 1.07 -10.76 10.97
N LEU A 59 0.26 -11.24 11.92
CA LEU A 59 -1.17 -10.92 11.94
C LEU A 59 -1.41 -9.44 12.31
N GLU A 60 -0.64 -8.95 13.27
CA GLU A 60 -0.69 -7.57 13.75
C GLU A 60 0.60 -6.87 13.33
N TYR A 61 0.47 -5.86 12.46
CA TYR A 61 1.60 -5.04 12.08
C TYR A 61 1.95 -4.07 13.21
N PRO A 62 3.25 -3.81 13.46
CA PRO A 62 3.64 -2.80 14.44
C PRO A 62 3.11 -1.42 14.05
N PRO A 63 2.92 -0.52 15.02
CA PRO A 63 2.56 0.87 14.72
C PRO A 63 3.63 1.51 13.83
N GLN A 64 3.20 2.49 13.03
CA GLN A 64 4.12 3.24 12.18
C GLN A 64 5.15 3.96 13.05
N GLN A 65 6.42 3.79 12.70
CA GLN A 65 7.50 4.47 13.42
C GLN A 65 7.46 5.97 13.07
N PRO A 66 7.38 6.86 14.06
CA PRO A 66 7.32 8.29 13.81
C PRO A 66 8.65 8.79 13.25
N LYS A 67 8.57 9.71 12.28
CA LYS A 67 9.73 10.47 11.80
C LYS A 67 9.78 11.80 12.54
N SER A 68 10.99 12.31 12.80
CA SER A 68 11.15 13.62 13.46
C SER A 68 10.55 14.73 12.60
N GLU A 69 10.10 15.82 13.23
CA GLU A 69 9.54 16.97 12.52
C GLU A 69 10.49 17.53 11.46
N ALA A 70 11.80 17.54 11.74
CA ALA A 70 12.82 17.96 10.79
C ALA A 70 12.84 17.09 9.53
N VAL A 71 12.72 15.76 9.68
CA VAL A 71 12.66 14.82 8.56
C VAL A 71 11.35 14.99 7.79
N VAL A 72 10.22 15.13 8.48
CA VAL A 72 8.92 15.38 7.84
C VAL A 72 8.92 16.69 7.04
N LYS A 73 9.49 17.76 7.59
CA LYS A 73 9.63 19.04 6.90
C LYS A 73 10.49 18.93 5.64
N ALA A 74 11.63 18.24 5.72
CA ALA A 74 12.50 18.03 4.57
C ALA A 74 11.81 17.21 3.46
N MET A 75 11.08 16.16 3.84
CA MET A 75 10.31 15.36 2.89
C MET A 75 9.20 16.18 2.21
N ARG A 76 8.47 17.02 2.96
CA ARG A 76 7.43 17.89 2.36
C ARG A 76 8.03 18.89 1.37
N ALA A 77 9.14 19.54 1.71
CA ALA A 77 9.85 20.43 0.79
C ALA A 77 10.32 19.69 -0.48
N LEU A 78 10.78 18.45 -0.34
CA LEU A 78 11.17 17.63 -1.50
C LEU A 78 9.95 17.25 -2.36
N ALA A 79 8.82 16.89 -1.74
CA ALA A 79 7.58 16.59 -2.45
C ALA A 79 7.05 17.80 -3.24
N GLU A 80 7.12 19.00 -2.66
CA GLU A 80 6.79 20.26 -3.34
C GLU A 80 7.68 20.46 -4.58
N SER A 81 9.00 20.29 -4.43
CA SER A 81 9.92 20.37 -5.55
C SER A 81 9.62 19.33 -6.65
N LYS A 82 9.19 18.11 -6.27
CA LYS A 82 8.75 17.09 -7.24
C LYS A 82 7.47 17.49 -7.97
N ALA A 83 6.50 18.10 -7.30
CA ALA A 83 5.29 18.60 -7.94
C ALA A 83 5.60 19.74 -8.93
N GLU A 84 6.53 20.64 -8.60
CA GLU A 84 6.98 21.69 -9.52
C GLU A 84 7.66 21.09 -10.76
N GLN A 85 8.56 20.13 -10.57
CA GLN A 85 9.24 19.43 -11.67
C GLN A 85 8.26 18.62 -12.53
N GLU A 86 7.25 17.99 -11.93
CA GLU A 86 6.16 17.33 -12.66
C GLU A 86 5.41 18.31 -13.55
N SER A 87 5.01 19.48 -13.01
CA SER A 87 4.30 20.52 -13.76
C SER A 87 5.14 21.06 -14.92
N ALA A 88 6.44 21.29 -14.70
CA ALA A 88 7.37 21.72 -15.73
C ALA A 88 7.53 20.67 -16.83
N ALA A 89 7.70 19.39 -16.46
CA ALA A 89 7.82 18.28 -17.39
C ALA A 89 6.54 18.10 -18.23
N ARG A 90 5.35 18.16 -17.61
CA ARG A 90 4.07 18.15 -18.32
C ARG A 90 3.95 19.30 -19.31
N SER A 91 4.37 20.50 -18.91
CA SER A 91 4.34 21.69 -19.77
C SER A 91 5.29 21.55 -20.97
N LEU A 92 6.45 20.93 -20.78
CA LEU A 92 7.40 20.64 -21.87
C LEU A 92 6.84 19.59 -22.84
N ALA A 93 6.26 18.50 -22.33
CA ALA A 93 5.61 17.49 -23.16
C ALA A 93 4.47 18.09 -23.99
N ALA A 94 3.61 18.92 -23.37
CA ALA A 94 2.46 19.53 -24.02
C ALA A 94 2.83 20.57 -25.11
N ARG A 95 3.99 21.22 -25.01
CA ARG A 95 4.50 22.14 -26.04
C ARG A 95 4.89 21.41 -27.33
N GLY A 96 5.15 20.10 -27.27
CA GLY A 96 5.63 19.32 -28.40
C GLY A 96 7.06 19.70 -28.83
N GLY A 97 7.45 19.29 -30.03
CA GLY A 97 8.77 19.53 -30.60
C GLY A 97 9.49 18.23 -30.96
N ASP A 98 10.76 18.11 -30.56
CA ASP A 98 11.55 16.88 -30.77
C ASP A 98 10.88 15.69 -30.08
N PRO A 99 10.54 14.60 -30.82
CA PRO A 99 9.88 13.43 -30.25
C PRO A 99 10.63 12.79 -29.07
N VAL A 100 11.96 12.81 -29.09
CA VAL A 100 12.80 12.26 -28.01
C VAL A 100 12.68 13.13 -26.75
N LEU A 101 12.66 14.45 -26.91
CA LEU A 101 12.49 15.36 -25.79
C LEU A 101 11.07 15.28 -25.20
N VAL A 102 10.05 15.11 -26.04
CA VAL A 102 8.67 14.89 -25.57
C VAL A 102 8.59 13.60 -24.76
N GLN A 103 9.12 12.49 -25.28
CA GLN A 103 9.13 11.21 -24.57
C GLN A 103 9.87 11.31 -23.22
N LEU A 104 11.01 12.01 -23.19
CA LEU A 104 11.75 12.25 -21.95
C LEU A 104 10.93 13.06 -20.95
N ALA A 105 10.24 14.11 -21.41
CA ALA A 105 9.39 14.95 -20.56
C ALA A 105 8.22 14.16 -19.95
N GLU A 106 7.54 13.30 -20.73
CA GLU A 106 6.49 12.41 -20.21
C GLU A 106 7.03 11.42 -19.17
N ALA A 107 8.22 10.85 -19.42
CA ALA A 107 8.88 9.96 -18.47
C ALA A 107 9.24 10.69 -17.17
N MET A 108 9.73 11.93 -17.27
CA MET A 108 10.03 12.78 -16.11
C MET A 108 8.77 13.18 -15.33
N GLU A 109 7.66 13.50 -16.01
CA GLU A 109 6.38 13.77 -15.35
C GLU A 109 5.98 12.57 -14.48
N LYS A 110 5.94 11.38 -15.08
CA LYS A 110 5.54 10.16 -14.35
C LYS A 110 6.51 9.83 -13.22
N SER A 111 7.81 9.98 -13.44
CA SER A 111 8.82 9.74 -12.41
C SER A 111 8.66 10.69 -11.22
N ASN A 112 8.48 11.99 -11.48
CA ASN A 112 8.28 12.99 -10.44
C ASN A 112 6.99 12.76 -9.64
N ARG A 113 5.90 12.36 -10.30
CA ARG A 113 4.66 11.98 -9.62
C ARG A 113 4.86 10.81 -8.66
N LEU A 114 5.47 9.72 -9.13
CA LEU A 114 5.72 8.54 -8.30
C LEU A 114 6.62 8.87 -7.09
N MET A 115 7.68 9.67 -7.31
CA MET A 115 8.54 10.12 -6.21
C MET A 115 7.78 10.99 -5.21
N ALA A 116 6.97 11.95 -5.66
CA ALA A 116 6.15 12.77 -4.78
C ALA A 116 5.17 11.90 -3.96
N GLU A 117 4.55 10.91 -4.61
CA GLU A 117 3.63 9.99 -3.96
C GLU A 117 4.31 9.16 -2.86
N ASP A 118 5.48 8.60 -3.15
CA ASP A 118 6.25 7.82 -2.19
C ASP A 118 6.78 8.69 -1.04
N ILE A 119 7.27 9.89 -1.32
CA ILE A 119 7.72 10.83 -0.28
C ILE A 119 6.57 11.21 0.65
N LEU A 120 5.39 11.50 0.12
CA LEU A 120 4.21 11.85 0.93
C LEU A 120 3.70 10.64 1.74
N ARG A 121 3.75 9.43 1.18
CA ARG A 121 3.45 8.19 1.90
C ARG A 121 4.40 8.00 3.08
N GLU A 122 5.69 8.17 2.84
CA GLU A 122 6.73 8.06 3.87
C GLU A 122 6.65 9.18 4.91
N ALA A 123 6.18 10.36 4.53
CA ALA A 123 5.89 11.47 5.43
C ALA A 123 4.61 11.27 6.28
N GLY A 124 3.88 10.16 6.07
CA GLY A 124 2.66 9.83 6.79
C GLY A 124 1.38 10.46 6.22
N TYR A 125 1.43 11.11 5.05
CA TYR A 125 0.30 11.88 4.51
C TYR A 125 -0.64 11.07 3.60
N MET A 126 -0.22 9.90 3.08
CA MET A 126 -1.04 9.11 2.14
C MET A 126 -1.30 7.68 2.57
N LEU A 127 -1.38 7.44 3.88
CA LEU A 127 -1.74 6.13 4.41
C LEU A 127 -3.25 6.08 4.70
N PRO A 128 -3.96 4.99 4.34
CA PRO A 128 -5.36 4.82 4.75
C PRO A 128 -5.56 4.95 6.27
N GLN A 129 -4.56 4.53 7.05
CA GLN A 129 -4.55 4.58 8.52
C GLN A 129 -4.11 5.93 9.09
N SER A 130 -3.73 6.90 8.25
CA SER A 130 -3.26 8.22 8.67
C SER A 130 -4.37 9.05 9.30
N ARG A 131 -3.97 10.02 10.14
CA ARG A 131 -4.90 10.98 10.75
C ARG A 131 -5.56 11.86 9.71
N ASN A 132 -4.86 12.22 8.65
CA ASN A 132 -5.42 13.05 7.58
C ASN A 132 -6.46 12.30 6.74
N ALA A 133 -6.25 11.02 6.43
CA ALA A 133 -7.26 10.20 5.74
C ALA A 133 -8.54 10.10 6.59
N ARG A 134 -8.39 9.90 7.90
CA ARG A 134 -9.51 9.82 8.83
C ARG A 134 -10.27 11.16 8.94
N ARG A 135 -9.55 12.29 9.05
CA ARG A 135 -10.15 13.64 9.03
C ARG A 135 -10.90 13.93 7.73
N PHE A 136 -10.34 13.50 6.60
CA PHE A 136 -10.99 13.65 5.30
C PHE A 136 -12.31 12.86 5.25
N LEU A 137 -12.29 11.58 5.63
CA LEU A 137 -13.51 10.77 5.72
C LEU A 137 -14.55 11.38 6.66
N GLN A 138 -14.12 11.90 7.82
CA GLN A 138 -15.03 12.59 8.73
C GLN A 138 -15.62 13.85 8.09
N SER A 139 -14.80 14.67 7.41
CA SER A 139 -15.29 15.88 6.75
C SER A 139 -16.34 15.62 5.67
N LEU A 140 -16.28 14.45 5.01
CA LEU A 140 -17.29 14.03 4.04
C LEU A 140 -18.62 13.62 4.71
N LEU A 141 -18.58 13.12 5.95
CA LEU A 141 -19.80 12.87 6.73
C LEU A 141 -20.39 14.17 7.25
N ASP A 142 -19.54 15.09 7.67
CA ASP A 142 -19.96 16.38 8.21
C ASP A 142 -20.54 17.29 7.10
N ASN A 143 -20.00 17.19 5.89
CA ASN A 143 -20.44 17.96 4.71
C ASN A 143 -20.55 17.04 3.48
N PRO A 144 -21.66 16.28 3.34
CA PRO A 144 -21.87 15.39 2.20
C PRO A 144 -21.88 16.17 0.87
N PRO A 145 -21.15 15.71 -0.17
CA PRO A 145 -21.12 16.36 -1.49
C PRO A 145 -22.45 16.40 -2.24
N GLY A 146 -23.45 15.61 -1.83
CA GLY A 146 -24.77 15.52 -2.46
C GLY A 146 -25.67 14.50 -1.78
N GLU A 147 -26.94 14.44 -2.18
CA GLU A 147 -27.95 13.57 -1.57
C GLU A 147 -27.65 12.07 -1.77
N ASP A 148 -27.07 11.68 -2.91
CA ASP A 148 -26.68 10.30 -3.22
C ASP A 148 -25.32 9.88 -2.61
N PHE A 149 -24.76 10.70 -1.72
CA PHE A 149 -23.45 10.41 -1.14
C PHE A 149 -23.48 9.14 -0.26
N PRO A 150 -22.59 8.15 -0.48
CA PRO A 150 -22.61 6.89 0.25
C PRO A 150 -22.00 7.02 1.66
N GLY A 151 -22.67 7.75 2.56
CA GLY A 151 -22.20 7.99 3.92
C GLY A 151 -22.05 6.73 4.77
N GLU A 152 -22.83 5.67 4.49
CA GLU A 152 -22.66 4.37 5.16
C GLU A 152 -21.31 3.73 4.83
N SER A 153 -20.87 3.80 3.58
CA SER A 153 -19.55 3.31 3.16
C SER A 153 -18.42 4.04 3.90
N VAL A 154 -18.57 5.35 4.10
CA VAL A 154 -17.59 6.15 4.85
C VAL A 154 -17.53 5.73 6.32
N ARG A 155 -18.68 5.53 6.97
CA ARG A 155 -18.75 5.01 8.35
C ARG A 155 -18.08 3.64 8.46
N ARG A 156 -18.39 2.73 7.53
CA ARG A 156 -17.75 1.42 7.46
C ARG A 156 -16.24 1.50 7.30
N LEU A 157 -15.73 2.42 6.48
CA LEU A 157 -14.29 2.65 6.33
C LEU A 157 -13.65 3.16 7.63
N LEU A 158 -14.30 4.11 8.32
CA LEU A 158 -13.83 4.63 9.61
C LEU A 158 -13.78 3.53 10.68
N ASP A 159 -14.73 2.61 10.69
CA ASP A 159 -14.76 1.47 11.62
C ASP A 159 -13.70 0.40 11.28
N MET A 160 -13.51 0.11 9.99
CA MET A 160 -12.57 -0.94 9.54
C MET A 160 -11.10 -0.52 9.62
N ILE A 161 -10.80 0.74 9.29
CA ILE A 161 -9.42 1.22 9.14
C ILE A 161 -9.02 2.01 10.38
N HIS A 162 -8.40 1.38 11.36
CA HIS A 162 -7.96 2.05 12.60
C HIS A 162 -6.84 3.07 12.34
N CYS A 163 -6.86 4.20 13.07
CA CYS A 163 -5.80 5.21 13.01
C CYS A 163 -4.51 4.64 13.63
N ASN A 164 -3.40 4.69 12.91
CA ASN A 164 -2.10 4.17 13.39
C ASN A 164 -1.13 5.27 13.87
N GLU A 165 -1.44 6.53 13.61
CA GLU A 165 -0.81 7.68 14.26
C GLU A 165 -1.40 7.83 15.66
N VAL A 166 -0.57 7.61 16.69
CA VAL A 166 -0.92 7.49 18.11
C VAL A 166 -2.00 8.47 18.57
N GLN A 167 -2.91 7.97 19.42
CA GLN A 167 -3.77 8.75 20.32
C GLN A 167 -2.95 9.67 21.22
#